data_AF-A0A228J3D8-F1
#
_entry.id   AF-A0A228J3D8-F1
#
_cell.length_a   1.000
_cell.length_b   1.000
_cell.length_c   1.000
_cell.angle_alpha   90.00
_cell.angle_beta   90.00
_cell.angle_gamma   90.00
#
_symmetry.space_group_name_H-M   'P 1'
#
loop_
_entity.id
_entity.type
_entity.pdbx_description
1 polymer ?
#
loop_
_entity_poly.entity_id
_entity_poly.type
_entity_poly.pdbx_seq_one_letter_code
_entity_poly.pdbx_strand_id
1 'polypeptide(L)'
;MRRVLGTIGFAIAGVISVIAWATIDSRLCIAFDRLCIPPAGSCGGGVDACAATIHATVDLFAYLFGPPILFAVLGAYLFSRRRPPHVIVAYLACAVATHWLVTFVGVRLLHV
;
A
#
# COMPACT_ATOMS: atom_id res chain seq x y z
N MET A 1 -0.47 -26.60 -2.65
CA MET A 1 0.72 -25.89 -2.11
C MET A 1 1.14 -24.66 -2.90
N ARG A 2 1.48 -24.74 -4.20
CA ARG A 2 1.95 -23.56 -4.99
C ARG A 2 1.02 -22.33 -4.93
N ARG A 3 -0.30 -22.52 -5.00
CA ARG A 3 -1.27 -21.41 -4.89
C ARG A 3 -1.19 -20.71 -3.53
N VAL A 4 -1.16 -21.48 -2.44
CA VAL A 4 -1.08 -20.96 -1.07
C VAL A 4 0.23 -20.19 -0.85
N LEU A 5 1.36 -20.76 -1.31
CA LEU A 5 2.66 -20.09 -1.29
C LEU A 5 2.64 -18.77 -2.08
N GLY A 6 2.05 -18.76 -3.27
CA GLY A 6 1.89 -17.55 -4.08
C GLY A 6 1.03 -16.48 -3.41
N THR A 7 -0.11 -16.87 -2.82
CA THR A 7 -0.99 -15.97 -2.07
C THR A 7 -0.27 -15.35 -0.87
N ILE A 8 0.37 -16.17 -0.05
CA ILE A 8 1.09 -15.69 1.14
C ILE A 8 2.27 -14.81 0.73
N GLY A 9 3.06 -15.22 -0.26
CA GLY A 9 4.21 -14.46 -0.74
C GLY A 9 3.82 -13.09 -1.28
N PHE A 10 2.73 -13.01 -2.04
CA PHE A 10 2.21 -11.72 -2.50
C PHE A 10 1.61 -10.89 -1.36
N ALA A 11 0.91 -11.50 -0.41
CA ALA A 11 0.40 -10.79 0.77
C ALA A 11 1.54 -10.11 1.54
N ILE A 12 2.63 -10.85 1.80
CA ILE A 12 3.85 -10.32 2.44
C ILE A 12 4.45 -9.20 1.60
N ALA A 13 4.55 -9.37 0.27
CA ALA A 13 5.04 -8.31 -0.61
C ALA A 13 4.16 -7.05 -0.56
N GLY A 14 2.85 -7.20 -0.41
CA GLY A 14 1.92 -6.09 -0.20
C GLY A 14 2.19 -5.35 1.12
N VAL A 15 2.41 -6.08 2.22
CA VAL A 15 2.79 -5.48 3.51
C VAL A 15 4.12 -4.72 3.39
N ILE A 16 5.13 -5.35 2.78
CA ILE A 16 6.43 -4.69 2.54
C ILE A 16 6.25 -3.45 1.67
N SER A 17 5.39 -3.49 0.66
CA SER A 17 5.10 -2.35 -0.21
C SER A 17 4.46 -1.18 0.54
N VAL A 18 3.57 -1.44 1.50
CA VAL A 18 2.98 -0.42 2.39
C VAL A 18 4.04 0.19 3.31
N ILE A 19 4.87 -0.64 3.96
CA ILE A 19 5.94 -0.15 4.84
C ILE A 19 6.94 0.68 4.04
N ALA A 20 7.37 0.20 2.87
CA ALA A 20 8.27 0.91 1.98
C ALA A 20 7.67 2.25 1.55
N TRP A 21 6.39 2.28 1.18
CA TRP A 21 5.70 3.52 0.85
C TRP A 21 5.71 4.51 2.02
N ALA A 22 5.37 4.09 3.24
CA ALA A 22 5.39 4.96 4.42
C ALA A 22 6.81 5.53 4.69
N THR A 23 7.86 4.73 4.46
CA THR A 23 9.24 5.23 4.56
C THR A 23 9.59 6.22 3.45
N ILE A 24 9.13 6.01 2.22
CA ILE A 24 9.34 6.95 1.11
C ILE A 24 8.59 8.26 1.39
N ASP A 25 7.35 8.16 1.86
CA ASP A 25 6.51 9.31 2.16
C ASP A 25 7.10 10.20 3.25
N SER A 26 7.54 9.60 4.36
CA SER A 26 8.22 10.33 5.44
C SER A 26 9.51 11.02 4.98
N ARG A 27 10.30 10.36 4.11
CA ARG A 27 11.52 10.96 3.53
C ARG A 27 11.22 12.12 2.58
N LEU A 28 10.17 11.98 1.76
CA LEU A 28 9.68 13.05 0.88
C LEU A 28 9.21 14.26 1.70
N CYS A 29 8.47 14.03 2.79
CA CYS A 29 8.07 15.09 3.71
C CYS A 29 9.27 15.83 4.33
N ILE A 30 10.28 15.09 4.82
CA ILE A 30 11.49 15.70 5.42
C ILE A 30 12.28 16.53 4.39
N ALA A 31 12.37 16.04 3.14
CA ALA A 31 13.11 16.74 2.10
C ALA A 31 12.33 17.94 1.51
N PHE A 32 11.00 17.87 1.52
CA PHE A 32 10.12 18.83 0.88
C PHE A 32 8.89 19.12 1.75
N ASP A 33 9.04 20.02 2.73
CA ASP A 33 7.96 20.41 3.65
C ASP A 33 6.67 20.85 2.93
N ARG A 34 6.79 21.46 1.74
CA ARG A 34 5.64 21.89 0.92
C ARG A 34 4.78 20.75 0.38
N LEU A 35 5.35 19.54 0.27
CA LEU A 35 4.65 18.35 -0.20
C LEU A 35 4.04 17.56 0.96
N CYS A 36 4.30 17.95 2.22
CA CYS A 36 3.79 17.22 3.36
C CYS A 36 2.33 17.60 3.62
N ILE A 37 1.43 16.71 3.20
CA ILE A 37 -0.01 16.86 3.38
C ILE A 37 -0.57 15.57 3.97
N PRO A 38 -1.33 15.64 5.07
CA PRO A 38 -1.62 16.84 5.86
C PRO A 38 -0.41 17.25 6.74
N PRO A 39 -0.29 18.53 7.15
CA PRO A 39 0.84 19.01 7.96
C PRO A 39 1.07 18.16 9.22
N ALA A 40 2.32 18.01 9.65
CA ALA A 40 2.64 17.31 10.89
C ALA A 40 1.84 17.91 12.08
N GLY A 41 1.11 17.05 12.81
CA GLY A 41 0.24 17.47 13.93
C GLY A 41 -1.19 17.85 13.54
N SER A 42 -1.53 17.82 12.25
CA SER A 42 -2.93 17.93 11.79
C SER A 42 -3.58 16.55 11.62
N CYS A 43 -4.91 16.55 11.65
CA CYS A 43 -5.71 15.34 11.52
C CYS A 43 -5.40 14.63 10.18
N GLY A 44 -4.76 13.45 10.23
CA GLY A 44 -4.31 12.67 9.08
C GLY A 44 -2.78 12.56 8.92
N GLY A 45 -1.98 13.27 9.75
CA GLY A 45 -0.52 13.17 9.77
C GLY A 45 0.02 12.05 10.67
N GLY A 46 -0.86 11.29 11.31
CA GLY A 46 -0.53 10.20 12.22
C GLY A 46 -1.79 9.59 12.85
N VAL A 47 -1.71 8.32 13.23
CA VAL A 47 -2.80 7.55 13.89
C VAL A 47 -3.26 8.18 15.21
N ASP A 48 -2.41 9.01 15.82
CA ASP A 48 -2.65 9.63 17.13
C ASP A 48 -3.20 11.07 17.02
N ALA A 49 -3.31 11.63 15.80
CA ALA A 49 -3.64 13.05 15.59
C ALA A 49 -5.15 13.32 15.43
N CYS A 50 -5.98 12.28 15.27
CA CYS A 50 -7.42 12.40 15.11
C CYS A 50 -8.21 11.70 16.22
N ALA A 51 -9.40 12.23 16.52
CA ALA A 51 -10.38 11.50 17.30
C ALA A 51 -10.70 10.15 16.62
N ALA A 52 -10.60 9.05 17.37
CA ALA A 52 -10.88 7.71 16.89
C ALA A 52 -12.37 7.55 16.57
N THR A 53 -12.74 7.90 15.35
CA THR A 53 -14.08 7.66 14.80
C THR A 53 -14.12 6.32 14.07
N ILE A 54 -15.31 5.77 13.88
CA ILE A 54 -15.51 4.54 13.10
C ILE A 54 -14.98 4.73 11.68
N HIS A 55 -15.22 5.89 11.07
CA HIS A 55 -14.70 6.21 9.73
C HIS A 55 -13.17 6.20 9.68
N ALA A 56 -12.49 6.91 10.59
CA ALA A 56 -11.02 6.93 10.63
C ALA A 56 -10.42 5.53 10.86
N THR A 57 -11.09 4.70 11.67
CA THR A 57 -10.67 3.30 11.88
C THR A 57 -10.81 2.47 10.61
N VAL A 58 -11.91 2.63 9.88
CA VAL A 58 -12.16 1.93 8.61
C VAL A 58 -11.14 2.36 7.55
N ASP A 59 -10.84 3.65 7.44
CA ASP A 59 -9.87 4.17 6.49
C ASP A 59 -8.46 3.66 6.79
N LEU A 60 -8.06 3.66 8.07
CA LEU A 60 -6.78 3.09 8.51
C LEU A 60 -6.70 1.59 8.19
N PHE A 61 -7.76 0.84 8.45
CA PHE A 61 -7.82 -0.58 8.13
C PHE A 61 -7.73 -0.83 6.62
N ALA A 62 -8.46 -0.05 5.82
CA ALA A 62 -8.42 -0.14 4.37
C ALA A 62 -7.03 0.21 3.81
N TYR A 63 -6.38 1.25 4.34
CA TYR A 63 -5.03 1.63 3.97
C TYR A 63 -4.00 0.55 4.31
N LEU A 64 -4.08 -0.04 5.51
CA LEU A 64 -3.11 -1.03 5.98
C LEU A 64 -3.31 -2.41 5.33
N PHE A 65 -4.55 -2.88 5.22
CA PHE A 65 -4.87 -4.23 4.77
C PHE A 65 -5.32 -4.31 3.31
N GLY A 66 -5.80 -3.22 2.71
CA GLY A 66 -6.23 -3.18 1.32
C GLY A 66 -5.14 -3.65 0.35
N PRO A 67 -3.93 -3.05 0.34
CA PRO A 67 -2.87 -3.46 -0.56
C PRO A 67 -2.41 -4.93 -0.33
N PRO A 68 -2.16 -5.40 0.91
CA PRO A 68 -1.87 -6.81 1.15
C PRO A 68 -2.95 -7.78 0.64
N ILE A 69 -4.23 -7.46 0.83
CA ILE A 69 -5.35 -8.29 0.35
C ILE A 69 -5.36 -8.32 -1.18
N LEU A 70 -5.24 -7.17 -1.85
CA LEU A 70 -5.22 -7.08 -3.32
C LEU A 70 -4.04 -7.86 -3.91
N PHE A 71 -2.85 -7.74 -3.31
CA PHE A 71 -1.68 -8.50 -3.71
C PHE A 71 -1.93 -10.00 -3.52
N ALA A 72 -2.47 -10.42 -2.36
CA ALA A 72 -2.79 -11.82 -2.09
C ALA A 72 -3.76 -12.41 -3.13
N VAL A 73 -4.79 -11.67 -3.52
CA VAL A 73 -5.75 -12.06 -4.57
C VAL A 73 -5.03 -12.20 -5.93
N LEU A 74 -4.16 -11.25 -6.28
CA LEU A 74 -3.36 -11.31 -7.50
C LEU A 74 -2.43 -12.53 -7.51
N GLY A 75 -1.72 -12.79 -6.41
CA GLY A 75 -0.88 -13.98 -6.25
C GLY A 75 -1.68 -15.28 -6.37
N ALA A 76 -2.85 -15.34 -5.72
CA ALA A 76 -3.75 -16.50 -5.82
C ALA A 76 -4.20 -16.76 -7.27
N TYR A 77 -4.47 -15.70 -8.03
CA TYR A 77 -4.90 -15.77 -9.42
C TYR A 77 -3.76 -16.20 -10.38
N LEU A 78 -2.58 -15.61 -10.24
CA LEU A 78 -1.44 -15.93 -11.13
C LEU A 78 -0.95 -17.37 -10.93
N PHE A 79 -0.90 -17.82 -9.68
CA PHE A 79 -0.47 -19.19 -9.36
C PHE A 79 -1.56 -20.24 -9.63
N SER A 80 -2.85 -19.88 -9.60
CA SER A 80 -3.92 -20.80 -10.04
C SER A 80 -3.86 -21.06 -11.54
N ARG A 81 -3.50 -20.03 -12.34
CA ARG A 81 -3.30 -20.15 -13.78
C ARG A 81 -1.92 -20.65 -14.20
N ARG A 82 -1.07 -21.09 -13.26
CA ARG A 82 0.30 -21.60 -13.50
C ARG A 82 1.12 -20.68 -14.42
N ARG A 83 1.01 -19.36 -14.24
CA ARG A 83 1.74 -18.39 -15.06
C ARG A 83 3.26 -18.60 -14.96
N PRO A 84 4.03 -18.32 -16.03
CA PRO A 84 5.47 -18.45 -15.99
C PRO A 84 6.09 -17.42 -15.02
N PRO A 85 7.28 -17.71 -14.46
CA PRO A 85 7.86 -16.91 -13.38
C PRO A 85 8.13 -15.45 -13.79
N HIS A 86 8.57 -15.20 -15.02
CA HIS A 86 8.80 -13.84 -15.51
C HIS A 86 7.51 -13.00 -15.55
N VAL A 87 6.37 -13.61 -15.88
CA VAL A 87 5.05 -12.93 -15.82
C VAL A 87 4.67 -12.62 -14.38
N ILE A 88 4.92 -13.55 -13.45
CA ILE A 88 4.64 -13.33 -12.03
C ILE A 88 5.43 -12.14 -11.48
N VAL A 89 6.73 -12.08 -11.79
CA VAL A 89 7.62 -10.98 -11.37
C VAL A 89 7.16 -9.65 -12.00
N ALA A 90 6.81 -9.65 -13.29
CA ALA A 90 6.32 -8.45 -13.96
C ALA A 90 5.02 -7.94 -13.31
N TYR A 91 4.05 -8.82 -13.02
CA TYR A 91 2.82 -8.43 -12.34
C TYR A 91 3.08 -7.91 -10.92
N LEU A 92 4.02 -8.50 -10.18
CA LEU A 92 4.39 -8.02 -8.86
C LEU A 92 4.98 -6.60 -8.94
N ALA A 93 5.91 -6.37 -9.87
CA ALA A 93 6.50 -5.04 -10.08
C ALA A 93 5.44 -4.00 -10.49
N CYS A 94 4.53 -4.36 -11.41
CA CYS A 94 3.42 -3.50 -11.79
C CYS A 94 2.48 -3.22 -10.62
N ALA A 95 2.18 -4.22 -9.77
CA ALA A 95 1.33 -4.03 -8.60
C ALA A 95 1.96 -3.08 -7.58
N VAL A 96 3.27 -3.19 -7.33
CA VAL A 96 4.02 -2.26 -6.46
C VAL A 96 4.01 -0.85 -7.03
N ALA A 97 4.34 -0.70 -8.32
CA ALA A 97 4.33 0.61 -8.98
C ALA A 97 2.93 1.25 -8.96
N THR A 98 1.89 0.48 -9.26
CA THR A 98 0.50 0.94 -9.23
C THR A 98 0.09 1.35 -7.82
N HIS A 99 0.42 0.53 -6.82
CA HIS A 99 0.14 0.84 -5.42
C HIS A 99 0.77 2.19 -5.01
N TRP A 100 2.06 2.37 -5.26
CA TRP A 100 2.77 3.61 -4.92
C TRP A 100 2.26 4.82 -5.70
N LEU A 101 1.94 4.66 -6.99
CA LEU A 101 1.36 5.75 -7.79
C LEU A 101 -0.01 6.16 -7.26
N VAL A 102 -0.87 5.18 -6.95
CA VAL A 102 -2.22 5.44 -6.42
C VAL A 102 -2.14 6.09 -5.05
N THR A 103 -1.28 5.64 -4.14
CA THR A 103 -1.11 6.27 -2.84
C THR A 103 -0.52 7.67 -2.96
N PHE A 104 0.46 7.88 -3.84
CA PHE A 104 0.99 9.21 -4.12
C PHE A 104 -0.10 10.17 -4.60
N VAL A 105 -0.89 9.74 -5.59
CA VAL A 105 -1.99 10.55 -6.15
C VAL A 105 -3.07 10.81 -5.10
N GLY A 106 -3.47 9.79 -4.33
CA GLY A 106 -4.47 9.91 -3.27
C GLY A 106 -4.08 10.95 -2.23
N VAL A 107 -2.88 10.80 -1.67
CA VAL A 107 -2.39 11.67 -0.59
C VAL A 107 -2.06 13.08 -1.10
N ARG A 108 -1.41 13.21 -2.27
CA ARG A 108 -0.85 14.51 -2.73
C ARG A 108 -1.76 15.31 -3.66
N LEU A 109 -2.61 14.66 -4.46
CA LEU A 109 -3.49 15.34 -5.41
C LEU A 109 -4.93 15.40 -4.91
N LEU A 110 -5.43 14.30 -4.35
CA LEU A 110 -6.83 14.18 -3.97
C LEU A 110 -7.09 14.54 -2.51
N HIS A 111 -6.05 14.59 -1.66
CA HIS A 111 -6.16 14.89 -0.23
C HIS A 111 -7.11 13.94 0.51
N VAL A 112 -7.11 12.66 0.11
CA VAL A 112 -7.91 11.59 0.69
C VAL A 112 -7.03 10.69 1.54
#